data_AF-A0A3A8RE97-F1
#
_entry.id   AF-A0A3A8RE97-F1
#
_cell.length_a   1.000
_cell.length_b   1.000
_cell.length_c   1.000
_cell.angle_alpha   90.00
_cell.angle_beta   90.00
_cell.angle_gamma   90.00
#
_symmetry.space_group_name_H-M   'P 1'
#
loop_
_entity.id
_entity.type
_entity.pdbx_description
1 polymer ?
#
loop_
_entity_poly.entity_id
_entity_poly.type
_entity_poly.pdbx_seq_one_letter_code
_entity_poly.pdbx_strand_id
1 'polypeptide(L)' 'MANDFQFDDDDFAKESGAGAGIRVFDEFDCPGCNANNPVDDTFTDGDEVRCNYCGCEFKALVNQEGRLRFREL' A
#
# COMPACT_ATOMS: atom_id res chain seq x y z
N MET A 1 -1.21 22.49 -45.07
CA MET A 1 -2.42 21.90 -44.45
C MET A 1 -2.04 21.55 -43.02
N ALA A 2 -2.68 22.24 -42.07
CA ALA A 2 -2.59 21.93 -40.65
C ALA A 2 -3.11 20.52 -40.43
N ASN A 3 -2.38 19.72 -39.65
CA ASN A 3 -2.94 18.62 -38.88
C ASN A 3 -2.20 18.61 -37.55
N ASP A 4 -2.69 19.50 -36.70
CA ASP A 4 -2.51 19.53 -35.26
C ASP A 4 -3.12 18.23 -34.70
N PHE A 5 -2.28 17.21 -34.46
CA PHE A 5 -2.69 16.02 -33.71
C PHE A 5 -2.19 16.18 -32.28
N GLN A 6 -2.89 17.05 -31.57
CA GLN A 6 -2.87 17.16 -30.13
C GLN A 6 -3.52 15.90 -29.54
N PHE A 7 -2.72 14.84 -29.37
CA PHE A 7 -3.06 13.73 -28.47
C PHE A 7 -2.49 14.05 -27.09
N ASP A 8 -3.22 14.92 -26.38
CA ASP A 8 -3.24 14.97 -24.91
C ASP A 8 -4.07 13.76 -24.46
N ASP A 9 -3.47 12.59 -24.54
CA ASP A 9 -4.07 11.30 -24.22
C ASP A 9 -2.97 10.51 -23.52
N ASP A 10 -2.87 10.70 -22.20
CA ASP A 10 -3.06 9.60 -21.25
C ASP A 10 -2.70 10.07 -19.82
N ASP A 11 -3.52 11.00 -19.28
CA ASP A 11 -3.73 11.17 -17.82
C ASP A 11 -4.52 9.94 -17.27
N PHE A 12 -4.24 8.73 -17.75
CA PHE A 12 -4.77 7.45 -17.26
C PHE A 12 -3.68 6.62 -16.57
N ALA A 13 -2.49 7.18 -16.33
CA ALA A 13 -1.57 6.67 -15.30
C ALA A 13 -2.06 6.97 -13.85
N LYS A 14 -3.38 7.03 -13.65
CA LYS A 14 -4.07 7.09 -12.34
C LYS A 14 -4.62 5.73 -11.92
N GLU A 15 -4.21 4.65 -12.59
CA GLU A 15 -4.47 3.30 -12.13
C GLU A 15 -3.24 2.77 -11.39
N SER A 16 -3.27 3.00 -10.07
CA SER A 16 -2.62 2.17 -9.05
C SER A 16 -1.09 2.05 -9.10
N GLY A 17 -0.40 2.94 -8.36
CA GLY A 17 0.83 2.52 -7.64
C GLY A 17 2.18 3.03 -8.13
N ALA A 18 2.30 4.16 -8.85
CA ALA A 18 3.60 4.64 -9.33
C ALA A 18 3.85 6.16 -9.15
N GLY A 19 3.27 6.77 -8.11
CA GLY A 19 3.48 8.18 -7.79
C GLY A 19 4.09 8.39 -6.41
N ALA A 20 5.37 8.76 -6.36
CA ALA A 20 6.06 9.36 -5.21
C ALA A 20 6.35 8.46 -3.98
N GLY A 21 7.31 7.52 -4.07
CA GLY A 21 8.12 7.07 -2.93
C GLY A 21 7.42 6.42 -1.71
N ILE A 22 6.09 6.30 -1.72
CA ILE A 22 5.29 5.67 -0.68
C ILE A 22 5.30 4.17 -0.95
N ARG A 23 5.86 3.39 -0.03
CA ARG A 23 5.83 1.93 -0.13
C ARG A 23 4.41 1.48 0.16
N VAL A 24 3.74 0.97 -0.86
CA VAL A 24 2.47 0.26 -0.75
C VAL A 24 2.77 -1.22 -0.46
N PHE A 25 1.98 -1.82 0.42
CA PHE A 25 2.13 -3.21 0.83
C PHE A 25 0.83 -3.95 0.55
N ASP A 26 0.93 -5.13 -0.04
CA ASP A 26 -0.19 -6.04 -0.36
C ASP A 26 -0.26 -7.26 0.57
N GLU A 27 0.73 -7.43 1.44
CA GLU A 27 0.77 -8.50 2.44
C GLU A 27 1.45 -8.05 3.73
N PHE A 28 1.06 -8.66 4.84
CA PHE A 28 1.81 -8.54 6.07
C PHE A 28 1.83 -9.80 6.93
N ASP A 29 2.93 -9.98 7.64
CA ASP A 29 3.04 -11.01 8.67
C ASP A 29 2.57 -10.45 10.03
N CYS A 30 1.54 -11.09 10.59
CA CYS A 30 0.99 -10.68 11.88
C CYS A 30 1.96 -11.06 13.03
N PRO A 31 2.46 -10.11 13.83
CA PRO A 31 3.42 -10.41 14.91
C PRO A 31 2.81 -11.23 16.06
N GLY A 32 1.48 -11.24 16.23
CA GLY A 32 0.80 -12.01 17.26
C GLY A 32 0.67 -13.51 16.97
N CYS A 33 0.44 -13.89 15.71
CA CYS A 33 0.21 -15.28 15.32
C CYS A 33 1.18 -15.80 14.24
N ASN A 34 2.09 -14.96 13.74
CA ASN A 34 2.97 -15.23 12.59
C ASN A 34 2.22 -15.79 11.37
N ALA A 35 0.96 -15.39 11.20
CA ALA A 35 0.19 -15.70 10.00
C ALA A 35 0.49 -14.64 8.94
N ASN A 36 0.78 -15.11 7.73
CA ASN A 36 0.83 -14.25 6.54
C ASN A 36 -0.60 -13.86 6.19
N ASN A 37 -0.85 -12.56 6.19
CA ASN A 37 -2.16 -11.98 5.94
C ASN A 37 -2.08 -11.17 4.63
N PRO A 38 -2.46 -11.79 3.49
CA PRO A 38 -2.61 -11.07 2.24
C PRO A 38 -3.79 -10.12 2.36
N VAL A 39 -3.63 -8.90 1.87
CA VAL A 39 -4.65 -7.87 1.88
C VAL A 39 -4.97 -7.48 0.44
N ASP A 40 -6.26 -7.55 0.11
CA ASP A 40 -6.77 -7.24 -1.24
C ASP A 40 -6.58 -5.76 -1.59
N ASP A 41 -6.72 -4.89 -0.58
CA ASP A 41 -6.49 -3.46 -0.70
C ASP A 41 -5.07 -3.16 -0.19
N THR A 42 -4.23 -2.60 -1.06
CA THR A 42 -2.86 -2.25 -0.69
C THR A 42 -2.86 -1.17 0.38
N PHE A 43 -2.12 -1.39 1.47
CA PHE A 43 -2.03 -0.44 2.58
C PHE A 43 -0.71 0.33 2.54
N THR A 44 -0.70 1.50 3.17
CA THR A 44 0.45 2.41 3.22
C THR A 44 0.92 2.66 4.64
N ASP A 45 1.93 3.51 4.80
CA ASP A 45 2.34 3.96 6.11
C ASP A 45 1.22 4.75 6.82
N GLY A 46 1.07 4.51 8.12
CA GLY A 46 0.04 5.12 8.94
C GLY A 46 -1.31 4.40 8.92
N ASP A 47 -1.49 3.42 8.02
CA ASP A 47 -2.74 2.68 7.86
C ASP A 47 -2.96 1.64 8.98
N GLU A 48 -4.22 1.31 9.24
CA GLU A 48 -4.63 0.38 10.29
C GLU A 48 -5.03 -0.96 9.67
N VAL A 49 -4.14 -1.95 9.80
CA VAL A 49 -4.36 -3.29 9.27
C VAL A 49 -4.86 -4.23 10.36
N ARG A 50 -5.81 -5.08 10.00
CA ARG A 50 -6.35 -6.10 10.91
C ARG A 50 -5.97 -7.49 10.45
N CYS A 51 -5.49 -8.31 11.37
CA CYS A 51 -5.22 -9.71 11.10
C CYS A 51 -6.53 -10.48 10.96
N ASN A 52 -6.75 -11.11 9.80
CA ASN A 52 -7.95 -11.92 9.55
C ASN A 52 -7.92 -13.28 10.25
N TYR A 53 -6.76 -13.70 10.77
CA TYR A 53 -6.59 -14.97 11.46
C TYR A 53 -6.82 -14.86 12.97
N CYS A 54 -6.07 -13.99 13.65
CA CYS A 54 -6.19 -13.81 15.11
C CYS A 54 -7.12 -12.66 15.52
N GLY A 55 -7.49 -11.78 14.58
CA GLY A 55 -8.37 -10.65 14.83
C GLY A 55 -7.69 -9.41 15.41
N CYS A 56 -6.38 -9.45 15.66
CA CYS A 56 -5.61 -8.34 16.21
C CYS A 56 -5.50 -7.17 15.22
N GLU A 57 -5.54 -5.95 15.75
CA GLU A 57 -5.44 -4.71 14.99
C GLU A 57 -4.03 -4.12 15.17
N PHE A 58 -3.40 -3.75 14.07
CA PHE A 58 -2.05 -3.21 14.04
C PHE A 58 -2.00 -1.96 13.20
N LYS A 59 -1.20 -0.99 13.64
CA LYS A 59 -0.87 0.17 12.84
C LYS A 59 0.38 -0.11 12.01
N ALA A 60 0.25 -0.04 10.69
CA ALA A 60 1.36 -0.09 9.75
C ALA A 60 2.17 1.21 9.85
N LEU A 61 3.46 1.09 10.16
CA LEU A 61 4.38 2.21 10.31
C LEU A 61 5.62 1.93 9.48
N VAL A 62 5.86 2.73 8.44
CA VAL A 62 7.05 2.61 7.62
C VAL A 62 8.12 3.54 8.18
N ASN A 63 9.25 2.98 8.59
CA ASN A 63 10.39 3.78 9.03
C ASN A 63 11.09 4.47 7.85
N GLN A 64 11.98 5.43 8.12
CA GLN A 64 12.79 6.12 7.11
C GLN A 64 13.72 5.19 6.30
N GLU A 65 14.05 4.01 6.82
CA GLU A 65 14.76 2.94 6.09
C GLU A 65 13.83 2.13 5.16
N GLY A 66 12.53 2.44 5.17
CA GLY A 66 11.46 1.75 4.44
C GLY A 66 11.19 0.33 4.93
N ARG A 67 11.51 0.06 6.20
CA ARG A 67 11.08 -1.17 6.89
C ARG A 67 9.69 -0.96 7.45
N LEU A 68 8.79 -1.89 7.13
CA LEU A 68 7.46 -1.97 7.69
C LEU A 68 7.54 -2.45 9.14
N ARG A 69 6.90 -1.71 10.04
CA ARG A 69 6.70 -2.07 11.45
C ARG A 69 5.22 -2.09 11.76
N PHE A 70 4.84 -3.02 12.62
CA PHE A 70 3.49 -3.12 13.16
C PHE A 70 3.50 -2.73 14.63
N ARG A 71 2.52 -1.91 15.02
CA ARG A 71 2.27 -1.57 16.41
C ARG A 71 0.87 -2.03 16.77
N GLU A 72 0.75 -2.94 17.73
CA GLU A 72 -0.53 -3.39 18.27
C GLU A 72 -1.28 -2.21 18.92
N LEU A 73 -2.60 -2.12 18.63
CA LEU A 73 -3.52 -1.13 19.17
C LEU A 73 -4.23 -1.62 20.43
#